data_AF-A0A6P2ASG7-F1
#
_entry.id   AF-A0A6P2ASG7-F1
#
_cell.length_a   1.000
_cell.length_b   1.000
_cell.length_c   1.000
_cell.angle_alpha   90.00
_cell.angle_beta   90.00
_cell.angle_gamma   90.00
#
_symmetry.space_group_name_H-M   'P 1'
#
loop_
_entity.id
_entity.type
_entity.pdbx_description
1 polymer ?
#
loop_
_entity_poly.entity_id
_entity_poly.type
_entity_poly.pdbx_seq_one_letter_code
_entity_poly.pdbx_strand_id
1 'polypeptide(L)'
;MFNWSKRTSSGFGCRAAVLSAAVGFGALTGFATASDFEVSILIQDGDTLPGGLGTVSNVNDISVNDNGDWIVDVSLTGGSTNRALILNGDVWLAHGDPIAPDDSVSSVANQLKALNSQGDVTFRPTLDQNGSGVYLNFTPLVLLNDITDSDKFAPDSNYAGFFRSRVTDDGDVLALVTISDSVLGSRRTFVWLTLDERTGEVTEDVFLTRFDGAPGTETGVEINNINSGPSTFNINAGGDVLFSTTLLDTPTDTNGALYYNDTLVARKGDESPIAGSEYSNIGSTATRVDLNNTGDYIWLSQLTNQPTGTNQGIFRNNIFTDGPDEVVIQRGDPAPGIPGANVDLFGTGVQPQVTDNGDVLFYARLDGDADFNQVLYRNDQVILRKGETTVDGNLITTVCGTTASSNGITQTLDASNNGDFAIVRVRFENGNRAALLIDFTDVTECPLGDLNCDGVVNVFDLLILLENWGTCPPAGECIGDLNDDGVVNVFDLLILLENWG
;
A
#
# COMPACT_ATOMS: atom_id res chain seq x y z
N MET A 1 -57.95 -42.41 72.23
CA MET A 1 -56.93 -42.04 71.23
C MET A 1 -57.33 -40.66 70.71
N PHE A 2 -56.59 -39.56 70.90
CA PHE A 2 -55.18 -39.25 70.55
C PHE A 2 -54.88 -39.39 69.04
N ASN A 3 -54.25 -38.43 68.33
CA ASN A 3 -54.12 -36.97 68.56
C ASN A 3 -53.54 -36.24 67.31
N TRP A 4 -54.02 -35.03 66.98
CA TRP A 4 -53.36 -33.98 66.12
C TRP A 4 -52.99 -34.34 64.66
N SER A 5 -52.78 -33.42 63.68
CA SER A 5 -52.96 -31.95 63.51
C SER A 5 -53.37 -31.70 62.03
N LYS A 6 -53.27 -30.58 61.28
CA LYS A 6 -52.72 -29.18 61.29
C LYS A 6 -53.55 -28.41 60.20
N ARG A 7 -53.77 -27.09 60.07
CA ARG A 7 -53.22 -25.79 60.58
C ARG A 7 -51.89 -25.31 59.96
N THR A 8 -51.67 -24.04 59.56
CA THR A 8 -52.46 -22.79 59.24
C THR A 8 -51.44 -21.74 58.71
N SER A 9 -51.71 -20.62 58.02
CA SER A 9 -52.89 -19.97 57.38
C SER A 9 -52.41 -18.83 56.43
N SER A 10 -53.31 -17.99 55.88
CA SER A 10 -53.05 -16.94 54.86
C SER A 10 -52.93 -15.49 55.39
N GLY A 11 -52.26 -14.60 54.61
CA GLY A 11 -52.81 -13.26 54.26
C GLY A 11 -52.11 -11.96 54.75
N PHE A 12 -51.77 -11.08 53.77
CA PHE A 12 -51.66 -9.59 53.81
C PHE A 12 -50.72 -8.86 54.82
N GLY A 13 -50.03 -7.79 54.36
CA GLY A 13 -49.42 -6.78 55.25
C GLY A 13 -48.34 -5.87 54.65
N CYS A 14 -48.68 -4.64 54.26
CA CYS A 14 -47.86 -3.66 53.53
C CYS A 14 -46.60 -3.10 54.25
N ARG A 15 -45.52 -2.87 53.46
CA ARG A 15 -44.39 -1.91 53.63
C ARG A 15 -43.48 -1.93 54.89
N ALA A 16 -42.23 -2.32 54.63
CA ALA A 16 -41.02 -1.63 55.12
C ALA A 16 -40.02 -1.53 53.95
N ALA A 17 -39.14 -0.52 53.93
CA ALA A 17 -38.15 -0.35 52.86
C ALA A 17 -36.79 -0.91 53.26
N VAL A 18 -36.13 -1.64 52.34
CA VAL A 18 -34.73 -2.04 52.44
C VAL A 18 -34.06 -1.69 51.11
N LEU A 19 -32.96 -0.94 51.19
CA LEU A 19 -32.11 -0.60 50.05
C LEU A 19 -31.05 -1.70 49.93
N SER A 20 -31.03 -2.43 48.83
CA SER A 20 -29.99 -3.43 48.53
C SER A 20 -29.66 -3.37 47.05
N ALA A 21 -28.37 -3.44 46.74
CA ALA A 21 -27.84 -3.06 45.43
C ALA A 21 -28.33 -3.95 44.30
N ALA A 22 -28.51 -3.36 43.11
CA ALA A 22 -28.37 -4.11 41.88
C ALA A 22 -26.90 -4.53 41.76
N VAL A 23 -26.62 -5.83 41.84
CA VAL A 23 -25.36 -6.37 41.33
C VAL A 23 -25.49 -6.35 39.81
N GLY A 24 -24.62 -5.60 39.15
CA GLY A 24 -24.70 -5.44 37.70
C GLY A 24 -24.47 -6.76 36.97
N PHE A 25 -24.92 -6.81 35.71
CA PHE A 25 -24.25 -7.67 34.74
C PHE A 25 -22.80 -7.21 34.70
N GLY A 26 -21.88 -8.03 35.20
CA GLY A 26 -20.48 -7.86 34.85
C GLY A 26 -20.40 -8.01 33.34
N ALA A 27 -19.83 -7.01 32.66
CA ALA A 27 -19.46 -7.20 31.27
C ALA A 27 -18.54 -8.43 31.23
N LEU A 28 -18.83 -9.38 30.34
CA LEU A 28 -17.79 -10.29 29.89
C LEU A 28 -16.70 -9.39 29.32
N THR A 29 -15.53 -9.38 29.97
CA THR A 29 -14.32 -8.84 29.35
C THR A 29 -14.19 -9.53 28.01
N GLY A 30 -14.19 -8.75 26.93
CA GLY A 30 -14.01 -9.31 25.61
C GLY A 30 -12.75 -10.18 25.63
N PHE A 31 -12.86 -11.40 25.09
CA PHE A 31 -11.67 -12.06 24.59
C PHE A 31 -11.12 -11.11 23.53
N ALA A 32 -9.90 -10.61 23.75
CA ALA A 32 -9.14 -10.10 22.62
C ALA A 32 -8.90 -11.32 21.74
N THR A 33 -9.46 -11.32 20.54
CA THR A 33 -8.87 -12.05 19.44
C THR A 33 -7.42 -11.58 19.34
N ALA A 34 -6.50 -12.49 19.03
CA ALA A 34 -5.22 -12.03 18.51
C ALA A 34 -5.49 -11.17 17.26
N SER A 35 -4.61 -10.21 16.97
CA SER A 35 -4.46 -9.74 15.61
C SER A 35 -3.42 -10.63 14.96
N ASP A 36 -3.67 -11.03 13.72
CA ASP A 36 -2.79 -11.91 12.93
C ASP A 36 -1.61 -11.09 12.35
N PHE A 37 -1.17 -10.10 13.12
CA PHE A 37 -0.20 -9.07 12.81
C PHE A 37 0.18 -8.24 14.06
N GLU A 38 1.43 -7.79 14.15
CA GLU A 38 1.84 -6.71 15.07
C GLU A 38 1.66 -5.34 14.39
N VAL A 39 1.41 -4.28 15.18
CA VAL A 39 1.47 -2.88 14.71
C VAL A 39 2.40 -2.07 15.62
N SER A 40 3.51 -1.58 15.05
CA SER A 40 4.56 -0.85 15.79
C SER A 40 4.84 0.54 15.21
N ILE A 41 5.32 1.48 16.05
CA ILE A 41 5.68 2.83 15.60
C ILE A 41 7.13 2.83 15.09
N LEU A 42 7.33 3.08 13.80
CA LEU A 42 8.67 3.22 13.22
C LEU A 42 9.29 4.59 13.54
N ILE A 43 8.52 5.66 13.32
CA ILE A 43 8.95 7.05 13.54
C ILE A 43 7.76 8.01 13.56
N GLN A 44 7.80 9.03 14.41
CA GLN A 44 6.74 10.02 14.60
C GLN A 44 7.22 11.46 14.83
N ASP A 45 6.31 12.41 14.67
CA ASP A 45 6.52 13.82 15.03
C ASP A 45 6.96 13.94 16.50
N GLY A 46 8.11 14.58 16.75
CA GLY A 46 8.72 14.74 18.07
C GLY A 46 9.96 13.88 18.33
N ASP A 47 10.18 12.81 17.56
CA ASP A 47 11.35 11.93 17.73
C ASP A 47 12.65 12.69 17.47
N THR A 48 13.70 12.40 18.25
CA THR A 48 14.99 13.11 18.17
C THR A 48 16.00 12.28 17.41
N LEU A 49 16.53 12.83 16.31
CA LEU A 49 17.55 12.14 15.51
C LEU A 49 18.96 12.27 16.12
N PRO A 50 19.87 11.29 15.87
CA PRO A 50 21.27 11.38 16.26
C PRO A 50 22.01 12.51 15.52
N GLY A 51 23.29 12.71 15.88
CA GLY A 51 24.15 13.74 15.27
C GLY A 51 23.81 15.20 15.63
N GLY A 52 22.62 15.46 16.20
CA GLY A 52 22.13 16.81 16.50
C GLY A 52 21.29 17.43 15.36
N LEU A 53 20.81 16.62 14.41
CA LEU A 53 20.02 17.04 13.24
C LEU A 53 18.68 17.72 13.60
N GLY A 54 18.16 17.45 14.80
CA GLY A 54 16.94 18.04 15.35
C GLY A 54 15.88 17.00 15.70
N THR A 55 14.62 17.42 15.74
CA THR A 55 13.48 16.50 15.93
C THR A 55 12.60 16.42 14.68
N VAL A 56 11.96 15.27 14.49
CA VAL A 56 10.96 15.04 13.45
C VAL A 56 9.76 15.99 13.66
N SER A 57 9.20 16.48 12.57
CA SER A 57 8.11 17.47 12.54
C SER A 57 7.06 17.24 11.45
N ASN A 58 7.37 16.36 10.49
CA ASN A 58 6.41 15.72 9.61
C ASN A 58 7.05 14.45 9.02
N VAL A 59 6.44 13.29 9.25
CA VAL A 59 6.68 12.11 8.39
C VAL A 59 6.05 12.38 7.02
N ASN A 60 6.76 12.15 5.91
CA ASN A 60 6.33 12.60 4.57
C ASN A 60 6.01 11.46 3.60
N ASP A 61 6.96 10.54 3.43
CA ASP A 61 7.00 9.47 2.43
C ASP A 61 7.60 8.22 3.09
N ILE A 62 7.27 7.03 2.58
CA ILE A 62 7.64 5.71 3.14
C ILE A 62 7.99 4.75 1.99
N SER A 63 8.69 3.67 2.28
CA SER A 63 8.63 2.42 1.51
C SER A 63 9.12 1.23 2.34
N VAL A 64 8.71 0.00 1.97
CA VAL A 64 9.08 -1.28 2.61
C VAL A 64 9.39 -2.34 1.56
N ASN A 65 10.28 -3.30 1.86
CA ASN A 65 10.61 -4.43 0.97
C ASN A 65 10.18 -5.78 1.56
N ASP A 66 10.43 -6.87 0.82
CA ASP A 66 10.02 -8.23 1.20
C ASP A 66 10.77 -8.79 2.43
N ASN A 67 11.90 -8.19 2.82
CA ASN A 67 12.65 -8.55 4.04
C ASN A 67 12.16 -7.80 5.29
N GLY A 68 11.21 -6.86 5.14
CA GLY A 68 10.83 -5.93 6.20
C GLY A 68 11.80 -4.77 6.41
N ASP A 69 12.81 -4.60 5.54
CA ASP A 69 13.59 -3.36 5.51
C ASP A 69 12.67 -2.20 5.10
N TRP A 70 12.89 -1.04 5.69
CA TRP A 70 12.03 0.12 5.49
C TRP A 70 12.80 1.43 5.42
N ILE A 71 12.29 2.35 4.60
CA ILE A 71 12.88 3.67 4.45
C ILE A 71 11.85 4.79 4.50
N VAL A 72 12.06 5.77 5.38
CA VAL A 72 11.12 6.87 5.64
C VAL A 72 11.79 8.23 5.37
N ASP A 73 11.04 9.12 4.72
CA ASP A 73 11.39 10.53 4.50
C ASP A 73 10.78 11.40 5.61
N VAL A 74 11.61 12.02 6.45
CA VAL A 74 11.18 12.89 7.56
C VAL A 74 11.63 14.35 7.41
N SER A 75 10.72 15.28 7.71
CA SER A 75 11.00 16.71 7.81
C SER A 75 11.32 17.08 9.25
N LEU A 76 12.38 17.85 9.45
CA LEU A 76 12.95 18.17 10.75
C LEU A 76 12.67 19.62 11.16
N THR A 77 12.67 19.87 12.46
CA THR A 77 12.59 21.24 13.01
C THR A 77 13.72 22.11 12.44
N GLY A 78 13.37 23.30 11.94
CA GLY A 78 14.31 24.29 11.40
C GLY A 78 13.90 24.86 10.04
N GLY A 79 13.22 24.06 9.21
CA GLY A 79 12.68 24.50 7.92
C GLY A 79 12.33 23.33 7.01
N SER A 80 11.53 23.57 5.97
CA SER A 80 11.04 22.52 5.06
C SER A 80 12.13 21.85 4.19
N THR A 81 13.34 22.39 4.17
CA THR A 81 14.52 21.79 3.53
C THR A 81 15.37 20.96 4.50
N ASN A 82 15.23 21.16 5.82
CA ASN A 82 15.90 20.32 6.81
C ASN A 82 15.16 18.99 6.90
N ARG A 83 15.74 17.94 6.29
CA ARG A 83 15.11 16.63 6.10
C ARG A 83 16.15 15.54 6.21
N ALA A 84 15.70 14.35 6.57
CA ALA A 84 16.50 13.14 6.65
C ALA A 84 15.76 11.94 6.05
N LEU A 85 16.55 11.00 5.54
CA LEU A 85 16.14 9.69 5.08
C LEU A 85 16.55 8.70 6.17
N ILE A 86 15.59 7.97 6.72
CA ILE A 86 15.79 7.00 7.80
C ILE A 86 15.61 5.60 7.23
N LEU A 87 16.63 4.76 7.28
CA LEU A 87 16.62 3.36 6.82
C LEU A 87 16.76 2.47 8.06
N ASN A 88 15.80 1.59 8.32
CA ASN A 88 15.79 0.67 9.47
C ASN A 88 16.09 1.35 10.84
N GLY A 89 15.62 2.59 11.01
CA GLY A 89 15.84 3.42 12.21
C GLY A 89 17.10 4.29 12.21
N ASP A 90 18.10 3.99 11.38
CA ASP A 90 19.34 4.77 11.27
C ASP A 90 19.21 5.91 10.24
N VAL A 91 19.94 7.00 10.48
CA VAL A 91 20.00 8.14 9.52
C VAL A 91 20.90 7.75 8.35
N TRP A 92 20.29 7.55 7.18
CA TRP A 92 20.97 7.11 5.96
C TRP A 92 21.54 8.28 5.16
N LEU A 93 20.79 9.39 5.05
CA LEU A 93 21.24 10.63 4.42
C LEU A 93 20.38 11.82 4.90
N ALA A 94 21.00 12.92 5.31
CA ALA A 94 20.33 14.14 5.74
C ALA A 94 20.82 15.39 4.96
N HIS A 95 20.07 16.48 5.07
CA HIS A 95 20.45 17.78 4.49
C HIS A 95 21.85 18.22 4.95
N GLY A 96 22.74 18.48 3.98
CA GLY A 96 24.13 18.87 4.23
C GLY A 96 25.15 17.71 4.27
N ASP A 97 24.71 16.45 4.23
CA ASP A 97 25.62 15.30 4.11
C ASP A 97 26.24 15.21 2.69
N PRO A 98 27.47 14.70 2.55
CA PRO A 98 28.16 14.61 1.27
C PRO A 98 27.56 13.51 0.37
N ILE A 99 27.42 13.81 -0.93
CA ILE A 99 26.96 12.84 -1.93
C ILE A 99 27.58 13.13 -3.31
N ALA A 100 28.29 12.15 -3.87
CA ALA A 100 29.01 12.33 -5.12
C ALA A 100 28.07 12.73 -6.29
N PRO A 101 28.47 13.62 -7.21
CA PRO A 101 29.79 14.28 -7.31
C PRO A 101 29.93 15.57 -6.47
N ASP A 102 28.92 15.93 -5.67
CA ASP A 102 28.88 17.15 -4.87
C ASP A 102 29.52 16.97 -3.47
N ASP A 103 29.93 18.09 -2.87
CA ASP A 103 30.39 18.11 -1.47
C ASP A 103 29.24 18.00 -0.44
N SER A 104 27.99 18.27 -0.84
CA SER A 104 26.80 18.26 0.04
C SER A 104 25.47 18.12 -0.71
N VAL A 105 24.47 17.51 -0.06
CA VAL A 105 23.08 17.45 -0.54
C VAL A 105 22.27 18.66 -0.06
N SER A 106 21.84 19.50 -1.01
CA SER A 106 21.07 20.71 -0.71
C SER A 106 19.65 20.39 -0.22
N SER A 107 19.08 19.28 -0.66
CA SER A 107 17.82 18.74 -0.13
C SER A 107 17.64 17.26 -0.47
N VAL A 108 17.49 16.40 0.55
CA VAL A 108 17.03 15.01 0.36
C VAL A 108 15.54 14.90 0.00
N ALA A 109 14.83 16.02 -0.05
CA ALA A 109 13.44 16.07 -0.48
C ALA A 109 13.31 15.93 -1.99
N ASN A 110 12.80 14.80 -2.47
CA ASN A 110 11.81 14.70 -3.56
C ASN A 110 11.07 13.35 -3.48
N GLN A 111 9.79 13.35 -3.87
CA GLN A 111 8.84 12.26 -3.63
C GLN A 111 9.15 10.94 -4.37
N LEU A 112 8.80 9.86 -3.69
CA LEU A 112 8.95 8.45 -4.04
C LEU A 112 10.40 7.99 -4.25
N LYS A 113 10.84 7.29 -3.22
CA LYS A 113 11.86 6.25 -3.29
C LYS A 113 11.26 5.00 -3.94
N ALA A 114 12.12 4.06 -4.27
CA ALA A 114 11.81 2.65 -4.11
C ALA A 114 12.98 1.98 -3.38
N LEU A 115 12.65 1.01 -2.55
CA LEU A 115 13.57 0.10 -1.88
C LEU A 115 13.32 -1.28 -2.50
N ASN A 116 14.33 -1.90 -3.13
CA ASN A 116 14.19 -3.28 -3.60
C ASN A 116 14.43 -4.27 -2.45
N SER A 117 14.22 -5.55 -2.70
CA SER A 117 14.43 -6.63 -1.73
C SER A 117 15.89 -7.09 -1.62
N GLN A 118 16.83 -6.39 -2.30
CA GLN A 118 18.27 -6.40 -2.00
C GLN A 118 18.72 -5.28 -1.05
N GLY A 119 17.84 -4.30 -0.76
CA GLY A 119 18.13 -3.15 0.10
C GLY A 119 18.60 -1.88 -0.64
N ASP A 120 18.59 -1.88 -1.97
CA ASP A 120 18.97 -0.73 -2.79
C ASP A 120 17.88 0.34 -2.79
N VAL A 121 18.29 1.60 -2.65
CA VAL A 121 17.41 2.77 -2.64
C VAL A 121 17.64 3.58 -3.90
N THR A 122 16.64 3.62 -4.80
CA THR A 122 16.61 4.67 -5.82
C THR A 122 15.90 5.92 -5.30
N PHE A 123 16.47 7.10 -5.57
CA PHE A 123 15.88 8.39 -5.18
C PHE A 123 16.40 9.57 -6.03
N ARG A 124 15.86 10.77 -5.76
CA ARG A 124 16.23 12.02 -6.43
C ARG A 124 16.61 13.15 -5.44
N PRO A 125 17.88 13.31 -5.06
CA PRO A 125 18.32 14.48 -4.31
C PRO A 125 18.21 15.77 -5.12
N THR A 126 18.14 16.90 -4.41
CA THR A 126 18.60 18.20 -4.92
C THR A 126 20.04 18.38 -4.42
N LEU A 127 20.93 18.76 -5.34
CA LEU A 127 22.37 18.95 -5.13
C LEU A 127 22.69 20.45 -5.00
N ASP A 128 23.88 20.83 -4.53
CA ASP A 128 24.28 22.23 -4.36
C ASP A 128 24.90 22.84 -5.64
N GLN A 129 25.57 22.01 -6.44
CA GLN A 129 26.31 22.38 -7.64
C GLN A 129 25.67 21.80 -8.90
N ASN A 130 25.37 20.49 -8.91
CA ASN A 130 24.82 19.79 -10.08
C ASN A 130 23.26 19.74 -10.13
N GLY A 131 22.59 20.49 -9.24
CA GLY A 131 21.14 20.70 -9.27
C GLY A 131 20.31 19.51 -8.80
N SER A 132 20.24 18.41 -9.58
CA SER A 132 19.49 17.19 -9.25
C SER A 132 19.87 16.05 -10.19
N GLY A 133 19.56 14.80 -9.82
CA GLY A 133 19.81 13.62 -10.63
C GLY A 133 19.13 12.38 -10.08
N VAL A 134 19.13 11.28 -10.83
CA VAL A 134 18.67 9.96 -10.38
C VAL A 134 19.85 9.23 -9.77
N TYR A 135 19.64 8.65 -8.59
CA TYR A 135 20.65 7.92 -7.83
C TYR A 135 20.20 6.49 -7.56
N LEU A 136 21.16 5.56 -7.56
CA LEU A 136 21.06 4.22 -6.99
C LEU A 136 22.02 4.18 -5.81
N ASN A 137 21.50 4.07 -4.59
CA ASN A 137 22.27 4.31 -3.36
C ASN A 137 23.05 5.63 -3.46
N PHE A 138 24.35 5.64 -3.13
CA PHE A 138 25.17 6.86 -3.21
C PHE A 138 25.82 7.08 -4.59
N THR A 139 25.44 6.29 -5.60
CA THR A 139 25.95 6.39 -6.97
C THR A 139 24.99 7.20 -7.85
N PRO A 140 25.43 8.31 -8.48
CA PRO A 140 24.62 8.98 -9.50
C PRO A 140 24.52 8.12 -10.75
N LEU A 141 23.30 7.92 -11.26
CA LEU A 141 23.08 7.27 -12.56
C LEU A 141 23.07 8.31 -13.68
N VAL A 142 22.29 9.39 -13.52
CA VAL A 142 22.21 10.53 -14.44
C VAL A 142 21.95 11.84 -13.70
N LEU A 143 22.59 12.93 -14.10
CA LEU A 143 22.52 14.26 -13.50
C LEU A 143 21.91 15.30 -14.46
N LEU A 144 21.55 16.46 -13.93
CA LEU A 144 21.01 17.55 -14.72
C LEU A 144 22.05 18.10 -15.70
N ASN A 145 21.67 18.12 -16.98
CA ASN A 145 22.48 18.46 -18.16
C ASN A 145 23.47 17.39 -18.65
N ASP A 146 23.42 16.16 -18.12
CA ASP A 146 24.09 15.03 -18.76
C ASP A 146 23.47 14.75 -20.14
N ILE A 147 24.28 14.25 -21.07
CA ILE A 147 23.87 13.96 -22.45
C ILE A 147 23.27 12.54 -22.50
N THR A 148 22.18 12.37 -23.25
CA THR A 148 21.60 11.05 -23.56
C THR A 148 22.32 10.46 -24.78
N ASP A 149 22.77 9.21 -24.67
CA ASP A 149 23.41 8.46 -25.76
C ASP A 149 22.39 7.76 -26.67
N SER A 150 21.11 7.75 -26.29
CA SER A 150 20.00 7.13 -27.04
C SER A 150 19.80 7.72 -28.44
N ASP A 151 19.70 6.82 -29.44
CA ASP A 151 19.45 7.17 -30.85
C ASP A 151 18.01 7.63 -31.14
N LYS A 152 17.10 7.58 -30.14
CA LYS A 152 15.76 8.19 -30.24
C LYS A 152 15.78 9.72 -30.23
N PHE A 153 16.89 10.35 -29.83
CA PHE A 153 17.02 11.80 -29.71
C PHE A 153 18.08 12.40 -30.65
N ALA A 154 18.03 13.70 -30.86
CA ALA A 154 19.06 14.42 -31.61
C ALA A 154 20.39 14.44 -30.82
N PRO A 155 21.57 14.49 -31.49
CA PRO A 155 22.84 14.71 -30.82
C PRO A 155 22.84 15.96 -29.93
N ASP A 156 23.62 15.91 -28.86
CA ASP A 156 23.69 16.93 -27.80
C ASP A 156 22.36 17.17 -27.04
N SER A 157 21.38 16.25 -27.12
CA SER A 157 20.19 16.27 -26.27
C SER A 157 20.54 15.88 -24.82
N ASN A 158 19.85 16.44 -23.84
CA ASN A 158 20.27 16.34 -22.44
C ASN A 158 19.12 16.05 -21.45
N TYR A 159 19.48 15.42 -20.33
CA TYR A 159 18.61 15.32 -19.15
C TYR A 159 18.34 16.72 -18.59
N ALA A 160 17.08 17.14 -18.60
CA ALA A 160 16.65 18.52 -18.31
C ALA A 160 15.65 18.62 -17.14
N GLY A 161 15.31 17.49 -16.52
CA GLY A 161 14.42 17.42 -15.37
C GLY A 161 14.08 15.97 -15.03
N PHE A 162 13.59 15.76 -13.81
CA PHE A 162 13.39 14.44 -13.25
C PHE A 162 12.10 14.42 -12.42
N PHE A 163 11.38 13.30 -12.41
CA PHE A 163 10.09 13.18 -11.72
C PHE A 163 10.08 12.12 -10.62
N ARG A 164 10.41 10.86 -10.95
CA ARG A 164 10.37 9.69 -10.05
C ARG A 164 11.30 8.60 -10.58
N SER A 165 11.67 7.67 -9.71
CA SER A 165 12.34 6.42 -10.08
C SER A 165 11.73 5.24 -9.33
N ARG A 166 11.78 4.06 -9.93
CA ARG A 166 11.57 2.75 -9.29
C ARG A 166 12.78 1.85 -9.64
N VAL A 167 13.06 0.83 -8.83
CA VAL A 167 14.21 -0.06 -9.00
C VAL A 167 13.79 -1.53 -8.88
N THR A 168 14.34 -2.42 -9.71
CA THR A 168 14.11 -3.88 -9.64
C THR A 168 15.04 -4.55 -8.63
N ASP A 169 14.83 -5.84 -8.33
CA ASP A 169 15.76 -6.62 -7.51
C ASP A 169 17.11 -6.90 -8.21
N ASP A 170 17.16 -6.84 -9.54
CA ASP A 170 18.42 -6.88 -10.32
C ASP A 170 19.16 -5.52 -10.33
N GLY A 171 18.58 -4.47 -9.73
CA GLY A 171 19.18 -3.13 -9.61
C GLY A 171 18.90 -2.15 -10.75
N ASP A 172 18.10 -2.55 -11.76
CA ASP A 172 17.73 -1.69 -12.88
C ASP A 172 16.74 -0.61 -12.45
N VAL A 173 17.01 0.65 -12.82
CA VAL A 173 16.23 1.82 -12.39
C VAL A 173 15.38 2.39 -13.53
N LEU A 174 14.05 2.29 -13.42
CA LEU A 174 13.13 3.00 -14.31
C LEU A 174 12.96 4.45 -13.85
N ALA A 175 13.59 5.38 -14.57
CA ALA A 175 13.51 6.82 -14.32
C ALA A 175 12.46 7.50 -15.22
N LEU A 176 11.54 8.24 -14.61
CA LEU A 176 10.66 9.17 -15.32
C LEU A 176 11.33 10.55 -15.38
N VAL A 177 11.78 10.96 -16.57
CA VAL A 177 12.62 12.13 -16.80
C VAL A 177 12.01 13.12 -17.80
N THR A 178 12.68 14.26 -17.96
CA THR A 178 12.52 15.17 -19.09
C THR A 178 13.82 15.21 -19.89
N ILE A 179 13.77 14.85 -21.17
CA ILE A 179 14.86 15.09 -22.12
C ILE A 179 14.60 16.42 -22.82
N SER A 180 15.64 17.21 -23.03
CA SER A 180 15.64 18.43 -23.84
C SER A 180 16.35 18.16 -25.16
N ASP A 181 15.57 18.10 -26.24
CA ASP A 181 16.05 17.83 -27.60
C ASP A 181 15.92 19.08 -28.48
N SER A 182 16.96 19.37 -29.27
CA SER A 182 17.05 20.57 -30.13
C SER A 182 16.16 20.55 -31.38
N VAL A 183 15.70 19.36 -31.79
CA VAL A 183 14.82 19.09 -32.95
C VAL A 183 13.43 18.66 -32.50
N LEU A 184 13.36 17.74 -31.53
CA LEU A 184 12.13 17.12 -31.04
C LEU A 184 11.47 17.88 -29.87
N GLY A 185 12.15 18.88 -29.31
CA GLY A 185 11.69 19.71 -28.20
C GLY A 185 11.79 19.00 -26.84
N SER A 186 11.13 19.55 -25.82
CA SER A 186 11.08 18.88 -24.51
C SER A 186 10.20 17.65 -24.55
N ARG A 187 10.79 16.50 -24.20
CA ARG A 187 10.18 15.18 -24.16
C ARG A 187 10.09 14.71 -22.72
N ARG A 188 8.98 14.12 -22.34
CA ARG A 188 8.85 13.38 -21.06
C ARG A 188 9.01 11.91 -21.37
N THR A 189 9.83 11.22 -20.62
CA THR A 189 10.42 9.96 -21.06
C THR A 189 10.61 9.02 -19.88
N PHE A 190 10.27 7.75 -20.07
CA PHE A 190 10.73 6.65 -19.23
C PHE A 190 12.04 6.12 -19.81
N VAL A 191 13.06 6.01 -18.97
CA VAL A 191 14.38 5.48 -19.30
C VAL A 191 14.75 4.44 -18.26
N TRP A 192 15.12 3.23 -18.69
CA TRP A 192 15.79 2.23 -17.87
C TRP A 192 17.27 2.60 -17.75
N LEU A 193 17.81 2.58 -16.54
CA LEU A 193 19.19 2.91 -16.22
C LEU A 193 19.82 1.74 -15.46
N THR A 194 20.83 1.12 -16.07
CA THR A 194 21.58 -0.04 -15.53
C THR A 194 23.00 0.37 -15.16
N LEU A 195 23.53 -0.11 -14.03
CA LEU A 195 24.89 0.18 -13.56
C LEU A 195 25.76 -1.08 -13.59
N ASP A 196 26.83 -1.11 -14.40
CA ASP A 196 27.91 -2.10 -14.21
C ASP A 196 28.80 -1.63 -13.04
N GLU A 197 28.50 -2.09 -11.84
CA GLU A 197 29.24 -1.74 -10.60
C GLU A 197 30.77 -1.94 -10.70
N ARG A 198 31.21 -2.86 -11.56
CA ARG A 198 32.63 -3.22 -11.74
C ARG A 198 33.35 -2.24 -12.67
N THR A 199 32.64 -1.44 -13.46
CA THR A 199 33.22 -0.34 -14.26
C THR A 199 32.81 1.05 -13.77
N GLY A 200 31.66 1.18 -13.12
CA GLY A 200 30.98 2.46 -12.87
C GLY A 200 30.33 3.05 -14.14
N GLU A 201 30.08 2.21 -15.15
CA GLU A 201 29.45 2.59 -16.42
C GLU A 201 27.93 2.44 -16.30
N VAL A 202 27.19 3.44 -16.74
CA VAL A 202 25.73 3.46 -16.74
C VAL A 202 25.25 3.34 -18.19
N THR A 203 24.35 2.39 -18.46
CA THR A 203 23.70 2.25 -19.78
C THR A 203 22.23 2.64 -19.69
N GLU A 204 21.72 3.29 -20.74
CA GLU A 204 20.33 3.72 -20.84
C GLU A 204 19.56 3.00 -21.96
N ASP A 205 18.31 2.62 -21.70
CA ASP A 205 17.32 2.27 -22.73
C ASP A 205 16.03 3.08 -22.56
N VAL A 206 15.49 3.58 -23.68
CA VAL A 206 14.36 4.50 -23.68
C VAL A 206 13.06 3.72 -23.90
N PHE A 207 12.52 3.18 -22.82
CA PHE A 207 11.26 2.43 -22.79
C PHE A 207 10.11 3.15 -23.53
N LEU A 208 9.83 4.42 -23.16
CA LEU A 208 8.74 5.20 -23.76
C LEU A 208 9.02 6.70 -23.72
N THR A 209 8.79 7.42 -24.81
CA THR A 209 8.90 8.88 -24.86
C THR A 209 7.61 9.57 -25.32
N ARG A 210 7.45 10.84 -24.93
CA ARG A 210 6.34 11.69 -25.38
C ARG A 210 6.33 11.77 -26.91
N PHE A 211 5.15 11.62 -27.50
CA PHE A 211 4.89 11.48 -28.93
C PHE A 211 5.42 10.19 -29.58
N ASP A 212 5.72 9.14 -28.81
CA ASP A 212 5.66 7.77 -29.34
C ASP A 212 4.20 7.42 -29.69
N GLY A 213 4.02 6.54 -30.69
CA GLY A 213 2.69 6.04 -31.07
C GLY A 213 2.06 5.22 -29.95
N ALA A 214 0.79 5.47 -29.65
CA ALA A 214 0.10 4.88 -28.51
C ALA A 214 -0.37 3.44 -28.81
N PRO A 215 0.16 2.40 -28.14
CA PRO A 215 -0.23 1.02 -28.41
C PRO A 215 -1.72 0.77 -28.13
N GLY A 216 -2.30 -0.24 -28.77
CA GLY A 216 -3.72 -0.61 -28.61
C GLY A 216 -4.75 0.41 -29.10
N THR A 217 -4.33 1.57 -29.62
CA THR A 217 -5.24 2.65 -30.07
C THR A 217 -5.31 2.78 -31.61
N GLU A 218 -6.08 3.74 -32.11
CA GLU A 218 -6.21 4.02 -33.54
C GLU A 218 -4.88 4.50 -34.17
N THR A 219 -4.61 4.08 -35.41
CA THR A 219 -3.37 4.42 -36.13
C THR A 219 -3.15 5.93 -36.24
N GLY A 220 -2.11 6.43 -35.56
CA GLY A 220 -1.74 7.85 -35.56
C GLY A 220 -2.09 8.59 -34.26
N VAL A 221 -2.68 7.91 -33.26
CA VAL A 221 -2.75 8.43 -31.89
C VAL A 221 -1.37 8.30 -31.22
N GLU A 222 -0.96 9.34 -30.48
CA GLU A 222 0.35 9.46 -29.84
C GLU A 222 0.23 9.70 -28.32
N ILE A 223 1.29 9.38 -27.57
CA ILE A 223 1.39 9.66 -26.13
C ILE A 223 1.64 11.16 -25.90
N ASN A 224 0.61 11.91 -25.48
CA ASN A 224 0.71 13.33 -25.17
C ASN A 224 1.40 13.60 -23.83
N ASN A 225 1.23 12.76 -22.80
CA ASN A 225 1.96 12.92 -21.54
C ASN A 225 2.03 11.62 -20.73
N ILE A 226 3.21 11.30 -20.18
CA ILE A 226 3.39 10.25 -19.17
C ILE A 226 3.10 10.86 -17.78
N ASN A 227 2.26 10.23 -16.96
CA ASN A 227 1.87 10.84 -15.68
C ASN A 227 2.97 10.73 -14.61
N SER A 228 3.16 11.83 -13.88
CA SER A 228 4.15 11.98 -12.80
C SER A 228 3.50 12.17 -11.41
N GLY A 229 2.27 11.67 -11.24
CA GLY A 229 1.68 11.48 -9.90
C GLY A 229 2.43 10.38 -9.14
N PRO A 230 2.26 10.27 -7.82
CA PRO A 230 2.98 9.25 -7.03
C PRO A 230 2.66 7.85 -7.54
N SER A 231 1.37 7.52 -7.58
CA SER A 231 0.83 6.21 -7.92
C SER A 231 0.37 6.11 -9.37
N THR A 232 1.02 6.83 -10.30
CA THR A 232 0.59 6.84 -11.72
C THR A 232 1.38 5.91 -12.62
N PHE A 233 2.39 5.23 -12.05
CA PHE A 233 3.02 4.03 -12.56
C PHE A 233 3.60 3.20 -11.40
N ASN A 234 3.81 1.90 -11.61
CA ASN A 234 4.71 1.07 -10.80
C ASN A 234 5.45 0.06 -11.70
N ILE A 235 6.46 -0.64 -11.16
CA ILE A 235 7.16 -1.74 -11.84
C ILE A 235 7.17 -2.98 -10.94
N ASN A 236 7.45 -4.15 -11.51
CA ASN A 236 7.76 -5.36 -10.75
C ASN A 236 9.25 -5.72 -10.80
N ALA A 237 9.67 -6.72 -10.01
CA ALA A 237 11.06 -7.22 -10.01
C ALA A 237 11.52 -7.75 -11.38
N GLY A 238 10.60 -8.24 -12.22
CA GLY A 238 10.87 -8.70 -13.59
C GLY A 238 11.04 -7.61 -14.65
N GLY A 239 10.86 -6.33 -14.28
CA GLY A 239 10.98 -5.19 -15.21
C GLY A 239 9.72 -4.88 -16.03
N ASP A 240 8.57 -5.50 -15.72
CA ASP A 240 7.29 -5.07 -16.31
C ASP A 240 6.88 -3.69 -15.75
N VAL A 241 6.20 -2.90 -16.58
CA VAL A 241 5.82 -1.52 -16.25
C VAL A 241 4.32 -1.32 -16.42
N LEU A 242 3.63 -1.02 -15.32
CA LEU A 242 2.25 -0.55 -15.32
C LEU A 242 2.23 0.97 -15.23
N PHE A 243 1.70 1.69 -16.23
CA PHE A 243 1.77 3.15 -16.27
C PHE A 243 0.58 3.83 -16.94
N SER A 244 0.26 5.05 -16.51
CA SER A 244 -0.85 5.85 -17.07
C SER A 244 -0.38 7.07 -17.87
N THR A 245 -1.09 7.37 -18.94
CA THR A 245 -0.78 8.48 -19.87
C THR A 245 -2.01 9.29 -20.27
N THR A 246 -1.78 10.49 -20.81
CA THR A 246 -2.76 11.13 -21.72
C THR A 246 -2.35 10.93 -23.17
N LEU A 247 -3.36 10.87 -24.03
CA LEU A 247 -3.23 10.70 -25.48
C LEU A 247 -3.36 12.04 -26.21
N LEU A 248 -2.77 12.13 -27.41
CA LEU A 248 -2.92 13.26 -28.33
C LEU A 248 -4.14 13.07 -29.24
N ASP A 249 -4.63 14.17 -29.83
CA ASP A 249 -5.67 14.23 -30.89
C ASP A 249 -6.93 13.38 -30.64
N THR A 250 -7.20 13.09 -29.37
CA THR A 250 -8.32 12.30 -28.87
C THR A 250 -9.31 13.19 -28.12
N PRO A 251 -10.63 12.92 -28.20
CA PRO A 251 -11.65 13.64 -27.44
C PRO A 251 -11.38 13.64 -25.94
N THR A 252 -11.75 14.73 -25.23
CA THR A 252 -11.37 14.97 -23.82
C THR A 252 -12.02 14.03 -22.81
N ASP A 253 -12.95 13.19 -23.23
CA ASP A 253 -13.56 12.07 -22.52
C ASP A 253 -12.77 10.76 -22.72
N THR A 254 -12.07 10.59 -23.85
CA THR A 254 -11.34 9.36 -24.23
C THR A 254 -9.81 9.52 -24.35
N ASN A 255 -9.26 10.63 -23.84
CA ASN A 255 -7.86 11.04 -23.96
C ASN A 255 -6.92 10.54 -22.85
N GLY A 256 -7.28 9.47 -22.13
CA GLY A 256 -6.48 8.92 -21.03
C GLY A 256 -6.42 7.40 -21.08
N ALA A 257 -5.24 6.84 -20.81
CA ALA A 257 -4.96 5.41 -20.91
C ALA A 257 -4.15 4.90 -19.71
N LEU A 258 -4.29 3.60 -19.45
CA LEU A 258 -3.48 2.78 -18.55
C LEU A 258 -2.92 1.62 -19.38
N TYR A 259 -1.61 1.41 -19.28
CA TYR A 259 -0.84 0.44 -20.02
C TYR A 259 -0.14 -0.54 -19.08
N TYR A 260 -0.12 -1.81 -19.45
CA TYR A 260 0.82 -2.80 -18.95
C TYR A 260 1.79 -3.13 -20.08
N ASN A 261 3.06 -2.72 -19.95
CA ASN A 261 4.04 -2.71 -21.03
C ASN A 261 3.49 -2.03 -22.31
N ASP A 262 3.36 -2.75 -23.42
CA ASP A 262 2.80 -2.27 -24.68
C ASP A 262 1.30 -2.59 -24.85
N THR A 263 0.65 -3.14 -23.83
CA THR A 263 -0.76 -3.53 -23.86
C THR A 263 -1.63 -2.45 -23.21
N LEU A 264 -2.62 -1.94 -23.94
CA LEU A 264 -3.65 -1.03 -23.41
C LEU A 264 -4.63 -1.84 -22.57
N VAL A 265 -4.64 -1.63 -21.25
CA VAL A 265 -5.46 -2.43 -20.31
C VAL A 265 -6.72 -1.71 -19.85
N ALA A 266 -6.67 -0.38 -19.69
CA ALA A 266 -7.87 0.42 -19.45
C ALA A 266 -7.77 1.78 -20.13
N ARG A 267 -8.90 2.30 -20.62
CA ARG A 267 -8.98 3.62 -21.23
C ARG A 267 -10.13 4.40 -20.63
N LYS A 268 -9.95 5.71 -20.53
CA LYS A 268 -11.01 6.64 -20.16
C LYS A 268 -12.10 6.64 -21.24
N GLY A 269 -13.37 6.66 -20.83
CA GLY A 269 -14.53 6.59 -21.71
C GLY A 269 -14.92 5.18 -22.18
N ASP A 270 -14.08 4.17 -21.94
CA ASP A 270 -14.42 2.77 -22.23
C ASP A 270 -15.23 2.16 -21.06
N GLU A 271 -16.01 1.11 -21.34
CA GLU A 271 -16.84 0.43 -20.34
C GLU A 271 -15.97 -0.21 -19.24
N SER A 272 -16.40 -0.06 -17.98
CA SER A 272 -15.82 -0.76 -16.83
C SER A 272 -16.60 -2.07 -16.55
N PRO A 273 -16.03 -3.03 -15.79
CA PRO A 273 -16.74 -4.24 -15.35
C PRO A 273 -18.08 -3.98 -14.63
N ILE A 274 -18.28 -2.79 -14.04
CA ILE A 274 -19.55 -2.37 -13.43
C ILE A 274 -20.51 -1.97 -14.56
N ALA A 275 -21.40 -2.89 -14.92
CA ALA A 275 -22.32 -2.79 -16.05
C ALA A 275 -23.00 -1.42 -16.20
N GLY A 276 -22.82 -0.79 -17.37
CA GLY A 276 -23.38 0.53 -17.70
C GLY A 276 -22.57 1.73 -17.20
N SER A 277 -21.36 1.51 -16.69
CA SER A 277 -20.43 2.57 -16.24
C SER A 277 -19.20 2.62 -17.12
N GLU A 278 -18.68 3.83 -17.36
CA GLU A 278 -17.44 4.06 -18.12
C GLU A 278 -16.38 4.70 -17.20
N TYR A 279 -15.10 4.47 -17.47
CA TYR A 279 -14.00 5.06 -16.68
C TYR A 279 -13.84 6.58 -16.94
N SER A 280 -13.80 7.41 -15.89
CA SER A 280 -13.82 8.89 -16.05
C SER A 280 -12.53 9.64 -15.70
N ASN A 281 -11.56 9.01 -15.00
CA ASN A 281 -10.29 9.64 -14.60
C ASN A 281 -9.01 8.86 -14.97
N ILE A 282 -9.10 7.78 -15.74
CA ILE A 282 -7.92 7.06 -16.27
C ILE A 282 -7.03 8.05 -17.06
N GLY A 283 -5.71 7.87 -16.97
CA GLY A 283 -4.74 8.76 -17.60
C GLY A 283 -4.56 10.11 -16.93
N SER A 284 -5.03 10.30 -15.69
CA SER A 284 -4.85 11.56 -14.95
C SER A 284 -3.82 11.43 -13.83
N THR A 285 -3.38 12.56 -13.26
CA THR A 285 -2.60 12.57 -12.01
C THR A 285 -3.39 12.08 -10.78
N ALA A 286 -4.69 11.81 -10.94
CA ALA A 286 -5.56 11.19 -9.93
C ALA A 286 -5.76 9.68 -10.13
N THR A 287 -5.25 9.08 -11.23
CA THR A 287 -5.18 7.62 -11.37
C THR A 287 -4.28 7.05 -10.27
N ARG A 288 -4.67 5.93 -9.65
CA ARG A 288 -3.82 5.14 -8.75
C ARG A 288 -3.70 3.76 -9.34
N VAL A 289 -2.48 3.24 -9.40
CA VAL A 289 -2.16 1.94 -9.97
C VAL A 289 -1.15 1.25 -9.05
N ASP A 290 -1.16 -0.08 -9.03
CA ASP A 290 -0.12 -0.89 -8.39
C ASP A 290 0.04 -2.24 -9.12
N LEU A 291 1.21 -2.86 -8.97
CA LEU A 291 1.67 -4.04 -9.73
C LEU A 291 2.61 -4.87 -8.83
N ASN A 292 2.39 -6.18 -8.76
CA ASN A 292 3.23 -7.13 -8.03
C ASN A 292 4.20 -7.92 -8.95
N ASN A 293 5.00 -8.83 -8.39
CA ASN A 293 5.95 -9.69 -9.11
C ASN A 293 5.31 -10.81 -9.92
N THR A 294 4.05 -11.17 -9.65
CA THR A 294 3.32 -12.17 -10.45
C THR A 294 2.65 -11.60 -11.71
N GLY A 295 2.65 -10.27 -11.90
CA GLY A 295 2.00 -9.58 -13.02
C GLY A 295 0.53 -9.20 -12.76
N ASP A 296 0.07 -9.39 -11.52
CA ASP A 296 -1.21 -8.92 -11.02
C ASP A 296 -1.16 -7.40 -10.84
N TYR A 297 -2.17 -6.69 -11.32
CA TYR A 297 -2.25 -5.24 -11.20
C TYR A 297 -3.64 -4.74 -10.85
N ILE A 298 -3.64 -3.64 -10.09
CA ILE A 298 -4.82 -3.04 -9.51
C ILE A 298 -4.87 -1.54 -9.76
N TRP A 299 -6.05 -0.95 -9.91
CA TRP A 299 -6.22 0.49 -10.07
C TRP A 299 -7.49 1.06 -9.45
N LEU A 300 -7.39 2.29 -8.95
CA LEU A 300 -8.53 3.09 -8.50
C LEU A 300 -9.02 3.99 -9.63
N SER A 301 -10.26 3.79 -10.06
CA SER A 301 -10.90 4.67 -11.05
C SER A 301 -12.15 5.36 -10.50
N GLN A 302 -12.41 6.56 -11.02
CA GLN A 302 -13.72 7.19 -11.01
C GLN A 302 -14.54 6.70 -12.20
N LEU A 303 -15.85 6.76 -12.07
CA LEU A 303 -16.83 6.31 -13.07
C LEU A 303 -17.73 7.46 -13.50
N THR A 304 -18.21 7.40 -14.73
CA THR A 304 -19.39 8.14 -15.19
C THR A 304 -20.59 7.18 -15.32
N ASN A 305 -21.77 7.73 -15.64
CA ASN A 305 -23.07 7.05 -15.71
C ASN A 305 -23.59 6.45 -14.38
N GLN A 306 -22.76 6.44 -13.33
CA GLN A 306 -23.11 6.06 -11.96
C GLN A 306 -23.58 7.26 -11.10
N PRO A 307 -24.53 7.07 -10.16
CA PRO A 307 -24.81 8.02 -9.08
C PRO A 307 -23.57 8.41 -8.29
N THR A 308 -23.56 9.61 -7.70
CA THR A 308 -22.43 10.10 -6.88
C THR A 308 -22.07 9.17 -5.71
N GLY A 309 -23.00 8.36 -5.21
CA GLY A 309 -22.75 7.38 -4.15
C GLY A 309 -22.04 6.10 -4.62
N THR A 310 -21.91 5.86 -5.93
CA THR A 310 -21.36 4.63 -6.52
C THR A 310 -20.30 4.91 -7.61
N ASN A 311 -19.82 6.15 -7.71
CA ASN A 311 -19.00 6.63 -8.83
C ASN A 311 -17.49 6.37 -8.72
N GLN A 312 -17.06 5.39 -7.93
CA GLN A 312 -15.66 4.95 -7.84
C GLN A 312 -15.60 3.44 -7.61
N GLY A 313 -14.52 2.79 -8.06
CA GLY A 313 -14.22 1.41 -7.74
C GLY A 313 -12.71 1.14 -7.78
N ILE A 314 -12.30 0.11 -7.05
CA ILE A 314 -10.98 -0.53 -7.18
C ILE A 314 -11.17 -1.75 -8.10
N PHE A 315 -10.34 -1.84 -9.13
CA PHE A 315 -10.39 -2.86 -10.17
C PHE A 315 -9.06 -3.60 -10.26
N ARG A 316 -9.09 -4.89 -10.60
CA ARG A 316 -7.93 -5.78 -10.69
C ARG A 316 -7.99 -6.58 -12.00
N ASN A 317 -6.86 -6.91 -12.59
CA ASN A 317 -6.83 -7.80 -13.76
C ASN A 317 -7.09 -9.26 -13.37
N ASN A 318 -7.28 -10.12 -14.38
CA ASN A 318 -7.69 -11.50 -14.19
C ASN A 318 -6.61 -12.49 -14.67
N ILE A 319 -5.42 -12.40 -14.05
CA ILE A 319 -4.19 -13.09 -14.50
C ILE A 319 -4.33 -14.61 -14.65
N PHE A 320 -5.27 -15.23 -13.94
CA PHE A 320 -5.42 -16.69 -13.90
C PHE A 320 -6.42 -17.26 -14.92
N THR A 321 -7.24 -16.44 -15.61
CA THR A 321 -8.33 -16.96 -16.46
C THR A 321 -8.50 -16.33 -17.85
N ASP A 322 -7.66 -15.34 -18.23
CA ASP A 322 -7.90 -14.46 -19.39
C ASP A 322 -9.30 -13.81 -19.37
N GLY A 323 -9.85 -13.64 -18.16
CA GLY A 323 -11.20 -13.13 -17.92
C GLY A 323 -11.31 -11.61 -18.00
N PRO A 324 -12.53 -11.05 -17.91
CA PRO A 324 -12.70 -9.63 -17.68
C PRO A 324 -12.11 -9.23 -16.32
N ASP A 325 -11.70 -7.96 -16.22
CA ASP A 325 -11.21 -7.36 -14.98
C ASP A 325 -12.26 -7.48 -13.85
N GLU A 326 -11.77 -7.67 -12.63
CA GLU A 326 -12.59 -7.81 -11.43
C GLU A 326 -12.90 -6.45 -10.78
N VAL A 327 -14.06 -6.37 -10.13
CA VAL A 327 -14.39 -5.27 -9.22
C VAL A 327 -14.05 -5.75 -7.81
N VAL A 328 -12.93 -5.29 -7.27
CA VAL A 328 -12.50 -5.68 -5.91
C VAL A 328 -13.46 -5.09 -4.87
N ILE A 329 -13.78 -3.80 -5.02
CA ILE A 329 -14.78 -3.10 -4.19
C ILE A 329 -15.23 -1.79 -4.85
N GLN A 330 -16.53 -1.52 -4.81
CA GLN A 330 -17.14 -0.28 -5.31
C GLN A 330 -17.49 0.68 -4.17
N ARG A 331 -17.51 1.98 -4.45
CA ARG A 331 -18.15 2.96 -3.57
C ARG A 331 -19.64 2.60 -3.43
N GLY A 332 -20.17 2.68 -2.23
CA GLY A 332 -21.56 2.33 -1.92
C GLY A 332 -21.78 0.87 -1.55
N ASP A 333 -20.77 0.00 -1.70
CA ASP A 333 -20.82 -1.37 -1.18
C ASP A 333 -20.77 -1.39 0.36
N PRO A 334 -21.34 -2.44 1.00
CA PRO A 334 -21.21 -2.65 2.44
C PRO A 334 -19.73 -2.68 2.87
N ALA A 335 -19.42 -2.06 4.00
CA ALA A 335 -18.07 -2.08 4.55
C ALA A 335 -17.74 -3.50 5.07
N PRO A 336 -16.64 -4.14 4.60
CA PRO A 336 -16.19 -5.41 5.16
C PRO A 336 -15.98 -5.34 6.67
N GLY A 337 -16.31 -6.41 7.38
CA GLY A 337 -16.21 -6.50 8.84
C GLY A 337 -17.06 -5.52 9.68
N ILE A 338 -17.75 -4.53 9.09
CA ILE A 338 -18.39 -3.41 9.81
C ILE A 338 -19.89 -3.33 9.48
N PRO A 339 -20.76 -4.05 10.22
CA PRO A 339 -22.18 -4.14 9.93
C PRO A 339 -22.92 -2.78 9.96
N GLY A 340 -23.53 -2.43 8.83
CA GLY A 340 -24.40 -1.25 8.72
C GLY A 340 -23.71 0.05 8.30
N ALA A 341 -22.42 -0.01 7.93
CA ALA A 341 -21.72 1.05 7.21
C ALA A 341 -21.47 0.64 5.75
N ASN A 342 -21.27 1.63 4.87
CA ASN A 342 -20.92 1.44 3.46
C ASN A 342 -19.68 2.28 3.10
N VAL A 343 -18.99 1.95 2.00
CA VAL A 343 -17.84 2.72 1.50
C VAL A 343 -18.29 4.06 0.90
N ASP A 344 -17.84 5.18 1.48
CA ASP A 344 -18.06 6.54 0.95
C ASP A 344 -16.93 7.03 0.04
N LEU A 345 -15.67 6.67 0.29
CA LEU A 345 -14.54 7.19 -0.53
C LEU A 345 -13.25 6.39 -0.34
N PHE A 346 -12.54 6.05 -1.42
CA PHE A 346 -11.18 5.49 -1.38
C PHE A 346 -10.09 6.54 -1.11
N GLY A 347 -10.44 7.60 -0.36
CA GLY A 347 -9.54 8.69 0.01
C GLY A 347 -9.09 9.59 -1.14
N THR A 348 -8.11 10.43 -0.81
CA THR A 348 -7.41 11.31 -1.75
C THR A 348 -5.91 11.07 -1.62
N GLY A 349 -5.33 10.35 -2.59
CA GLY A 349 -3.87 10.15 -2.68
C GLY A 349 -3.31 8.87 -2.06
N VAL A 350 -4.14 7.99 -1.49
CA VAL A 350 -3.74 6.60 -1.21
C VAL A 350 -3.71 5.80 -2.52
N GLN A 351 -2.85 4.80 -2.58
CA GLN A 351 -2.76 3.77 -3.61
C GLN A 351 -3.30 2.49 -3.00
N PRO A 352 -4.27 1.78 -3.60
CA PRO A 352 -4.51 0.39 -3.22
C PRO A 352 -3.26 -0.40 -3.61
N GLN A 353 -2.81 -1.31 -2.75
CA GLN A 353 -1.68 -2.20 -3.02
C GLN A 353 -2.18 -3.59 -3.41
N VAL A 354 -1.38 -4.34 -4.16
CA VAL A 354 -1.63 -5.76 -4.44
C VAL A 354 -0.38 -6.60 -4.20
N THR A 355 -0.52 -7.71 -3.47
CA THR A 355 0.61 -8.59 -3.09
C THR A 355 0.74 -9.78 -4.04
N ASP A 356 1.89 -10.45 -4.08
CA ASP A 356 2.18 -11.68 -4.83
C ASP A 356 1.28 -12.86 -4.41
N ASN A 357 0.84 -12.87 -3.15
CA ASN A 357 -0.18 -13.79 -2.63
C ASN A 357 -1.61 -13.39 -3.06
N GLY A 358 -1.77 -12.25 -3.73
CA GLY A 358 -3.02 -11.78 -4.30
C GLY A 358 -3.92 -11.00 -3.34
N ASP A 359 -3.40 -10.57 -2.18
CA ASP A 359 -4.12 -9.72 -1.24
C ASP A 359 -4.19 -8.28 -1.73
N VAL A 360 -5.30 -7.60 -1.42
CA VAL A 360 -5.47 -6.18 -1.70
C VAL A 360 -5.50 -5.39 -0.41
N LEU A 361 -4.52 -4.49 -0.22
CA LEU A 361 -4.52 -3.55 0.89
C LEU A 361 -5.07 -2.20 0.43
N PHE A 362 -6.13 -1.70 1.07
CA PHE A 362 -6.76 -0.45 0.64
C PHE A 362 -7.31 0.39 1.80
N TYR A 363 -7.25 1.71 1.62
CA TYR A 363 -7.96 2.66 2.48
C TYR A 363 -9.38 2.88 1.99
N ALA A 364 -10.34 2.84 2.91
CA ALA A 364 -11.67 3.38 2.67
C ALA A 364 -12.13 4.30 3.82
N ARG A 365 -12.73 5.41 3.41
CA ARG A 365 -13.63 6.20 4.23
C ARG A 365 -15.03 5.61 4.13
N LEU A 366 -15.72 5.50 5.26
CA LEU A 366 -17.10 5.01 5.33
C LEU A 366 -18.13 6.14 5.41
N ASP A 367 -19.41 5.79 5.23
CA ASP A 367 -20.53 6.61 5.66
C ASP A 367 -20.73 6.57 7.19
N GLY A 368 -21.87 7.05 7.68
CA GLY A 368 -22.18 7.03 9.12
C GLY A 368 -21.36 8.00 9.97
N ASP A 369 -20.80 7.49 11.08
CA ASP A 369 -20.21 8.31 12.14
C ASP A 369 -18.83 8.88 11.75
N ALA A 370 -18.70 10.20 11.82
CA ALA A 370 -17.47 10.91 11.46
C ALA A 370 -16.27 10.58 12.36
N ASP A 371 -16.48 10.02 13.55
CA ASP A 371 -15.38 9.64 14.45
C ASP A 371 -14.80 8.25 14.16
N PHE A 372 -15.53 7.37 13.45
CA PHE A 372 -15.13 5.96 13.19
C PHE A 372 -15.05 5.57 11.71
N ASN A 373 -15.19 6.54 10.79
CA ASN A 373 -15.34 6.30 9.34
C ASN A 373 -14.06 6.30 8.51
N GLN A 374 -12.92 5.87 9.05
CA GLN A 374 -11.67 5.76 8.31
C GLN A 374 -10.99 4.43 8.65
N VAL A 375 -10.75 3.61 7.63
CA VAL A 375 -10.32 2.22 7.78
C VAL A 375 -9.25 1.88 6.76
N LEU A 376 -8.23 1.14 7.20
CA LEU A 376 -7.31 0.38 6.36
C LEU A 376 -7.72 -1.10 6.39
N TYR A 377 -7.83 -1.71 5.22
CA TYR A 377 -8.16 -3.12 5.04
C TYR A 377 -7.01 -3.91 4.42
N ARG A 378 -6.98 -5.22 4.69
CA ARG A 378 -6.38 -6.28 3.84
C ARG A 378 -7.53 -7.21 3.45
N ASN A 379 -7.92 -7.23 2.17
CA ASN A 379 -9.15 -7.87 1.70
C ASN A 379 -10.38 -7.41 2.54
N ASP A 380 -11.07 -8.35 3.19
CA ASP A 380 -12.20 -8.07 4.09
C ASP A 380 -11.79 -7.74 5.55
N GLN A 381 -10.52 -7.93 5.92
CA GLN A 381 -10.02 -7.77 7.28
C GLN A 381 -9.75 -6.30 7.62
N VAL A 382 -10.25 -5.83 8.77
CA VAL A 382 -10.00 -4.48 9.30
C VAL A 382 -8.66 -4.45 10.03
N ILE A 383 -7.68 -3.73 9.48
CA ILE A 383 -6.33 -3.63 10.05
C ILE A 383 -6.22 -2.45 11.01
N LEU A 384 -6.52 -1.23 10.52
CA LEU A 384 -6.54 -0.02 11.34
C LEU A 384 -7.88 0.71 11.19
N ARG A 385 -8.49 1.12 12.29
CA ARG A 385 -9.72 1.92 12.31
C ARG A 385 -9.60 3.14 13.20
N LYS A 386 -9.88 4.31 12.63
CA LYS A 386 -9.94 5.58 13.36
C LYS A 386 -10.93 5.47 14.53
N GLY A 387 -10.54 6.00 15.69
CA GLY A 387 -11.38 6.08 16.87
C GLY A 387 -11.45 4.79 17.68
N GLU A 388 -10.89 3.70 17.17
CA GLU A 388 -10.89 2.38 17.81
C GLU A 388 -9.45 1.84 18.02
N THR A 389 -8.62 1.82 16.98
CA THR A 389 -7.24 1.28 17.08
C THR A 389 -6.33 2.20 17.89
N THR A 390 -5.62 1.62 18.85
CA THR A 390 -4.56 2.26 19.65
C THR A 390 -3.21 1.60 19.38
N VAL A 391 -2.14 2.40 19.30
CA VAL A 391 -0.74 1.91 19.20
C VAL A 391 0.09 2.61 20.27
N ASP A 392 0.87 1.86 21.05
CA ASP A 392 1.53 2.33 22.28
C ASP A 392 0.61 3.11 23.24
N GLY A 393 -0.68 2.73 23.27
CA GLY A 393 -1.71 3.39 24.07
C GLY A 393 -2.18 4.76 23.54
N ASN A 394 -1.77 5.17 22.34
CA ASN A 394 -2.24 6.39 21.67
C ASN A 394 -3.34 6.05 20.65
N LEU A 395 -4.51 6.69 20.73
CA LEU A 395 -5.62 6.45 19.80
C LEU A 395 -5.37 7.04 18.42
N ILE A 396 -5.61 6.26 17.35
CA ILE A 396 -5.56 6.75 15.97
C ILE A 396 -6.78 7.64 15.68
N THR A 397 -6.54 8.91 15.35
CA THR A 397 -7.56 9.91 15.00
C THR A 397 -7.60 10.26 13.52
N THR A 398 -6.65 9.77 12.72
CA THR A 398 -6.68 9.84 11.25
C THR A 398 -5.88 8.69 10.66
N VAL A 399 -6.50 7.94 9.74
CA VAL A 399 -5.81 7.01 8.82
C VAL A 399 -5.49 7.79 7.53
N CYS A 400 -4.61 7.28 6.67
CA CYS A 400 -4.15 7.95 5.45
C CYS A 400 -5.28 8.38 4.48
N GLY A 401 -4.96 9.20 3.47
CA GLY A 401 -5.89 9.56 2.40
C GLY A 401 -6.80 10.76 2.64
N THR A 402 -6.49 11.64 3.60
CA THR A 402 -7.33 12.79 3.97
C THR A 402 -6.71 14.14 3.61
N THR A 403 -7.53 15.07 3.10
CA THR A 403 -7.10 16.39 2.57
C THR A 403 -7.52 17.59 3.43
N ALA A 404 -7.96 17.37 4.68
CA ALA A 404 -8.35 18.47 5.59
C ALA A 404 -7.16 19.42 5.85
N SER A 405 -7.36 20.73 5.61
CA SER A 405 -6.33 21.76 5.32
C SER A 405 -5.46 22.24 6.50
N SER A 406 -5.15 21.34 7.40
CA SER A 406 -4.19 21.47 8.52
C SER A 406 -3.82 20.12 9.13
N ASN A 407 -4.71 19.12 9.00
CA ASN A 407 -4.70 17.89 9.79
C ASN A 407 -4.64 16.60 8.97
N GLY A 408 -4.88 16.65 7.66
CA GLY A 408 -4.93 15.46 6.80
C GLY A 408 -3.56 14.87 6.46
N ILE A 409 -3.56 13.59 6.12
CA ILE A 409 -2.41 12.82 5.63
C ILE A 409 -2.73 12.40 4.19
N THR A 410 -2.01 12.95 3.22
CA THR A 410 -2.46 12.98 1.81
C THR A 410 -1.98 11.82 0.94
N GLN A 411 -1.11 10.93 1.43
CA GLN A 411 -0.54 9.78 0.70
C GLN A 411 -0.18 8.64 1.69
N THR A 412 0.58 7.65 1.20
CA THR A 412 1.34 6.63 1.95
C THR A 412 0.53 5.58 2.74
N LEU A 413 0.02 4.63 1.97
CA LEU A 413 0.17 3.19 2.25
C LEU A 413 1.25 2.69 1.27
N ASP A 414 2.13 1.79 1.71
CA ASP A 414 3.09 1.04 0.89
C ASP A 414 3.13 -0.39 1.46
N ALA A 415 3.18 -1.43 0.62
CA ALA A 415 3.23 -2.83 1.07
C ALA A 415 4.38 -3.56 0.38
N SER A 416 4.94 -4.57 1.05
CA SER A 416 5.89 -5.48 0.42
C SER A 416 5.16 -6.38 -0.57
N ASN A 417 5.86 -6.87 -1.60
CA ASN A 417 5.26 -7.69 -2.64
C ASN A 417 4.80 -9.03 -2.06
N ASN A 418 5.58 -9.68 -1.19
CA ASN A 418 5.14 -10.89 -0.49
C ASN A 418 3.88 -10.67 0.38
N GLY A 419 3.56 -9.44 0.76
CA GLY A 419 2.43 -9.12 1.65
C GLY A 419 2.70 -9.40 3.13
N ASP A 420 3.96 -9.67 3.47
CA ASP A 420 4.42 -9.91 4.84
C ASP A 420 4.48 -8.61 5.66
N PHE A 421 4.66 -7.46 5.00
CA PHE A 421 4.81 -6.15 5.65
C PHE A 421 3.99 -5.07 4.95
N ALA A 422 3.45 -4.13 5.73
CA ALA A 422 2.91 -2.88 5.19
C ALA A 422 3.26 -1.69 6.08
N ILE A 423 3.53 -0.54 5.48
CA ILE A 423 3.72 0.72 6.20
C ILE A 423 2.59 1.68 5.86
N VAL A 424 2.06 2.34 6.88
CA VAL A 424 0.98 3.33 6.72
C VAL A 424 1.21 4.54 7.61
N ARG A 425 0.91 5.74 7.10
CA ARG A 425 0.96 6.96 7.89
C ARG A 425 -0.37 7.29 8.55
N VAL A 426 -0.32 7.49 9.86
CA VAL A 426 -1.46 7.77 10.73
C VAL A 426 -1.27 9.08 11.51
N ARG A 427 -2.33 9.52 12.19
CA ARG A 427 -2.25 10.56 13.21
C ARG A 427 -2.84 10.07 14.54
N PHE A 428 -2.13 10.33 15.63
CA PHE A 428 -2.58 10.05 16.99
C PHE A 428 -3.36 11.21 17.62
N GLU A 429 -4.14 10.92 18.66
CA GLU A 429 -4.91 11.91 19.44
C GLU A 429 -4.06 13.00 20.08
N ASN A 430 -2.80 12.69 20.40
CA ASN A 430 -1.81 13.63 20.91
C ASN A 430 -1.43 14.73 19.88
N GLY A 431 -1.78 14.52 18.60
CA GLY A 431 -1.53 15.43 17.50
C GLY A 431 -0.34 15.06 16.60
N ASN A 432 0.48 14.08 16.98
CA ASN A 432 1.61 13.59 16.20
C ASN A 432 1.15 12.82 14.96
N ARG A 433 1.88 12.96 13.86
CA ARG A 433 1.84 12.00 12.74
C ARG A 433 2.91 10.94 12.93
N ALA A 434 2.65 9.72 12.50
CA ALA A 434 3.58 8.60 12.57
C ALA A 434 3.57 7.79 11.27
N ALA A 435 4.67 7.09 10.97
CA ALA A 435 4.63 5.87 10.17
C ALA A 435 4.54 4.67 11.13
N LEU A 436 3.61 3.77 10.84
CA LEU A 436 3.48 2.48 11.51
C LEU A 436 3.96 1.39 10.57
N LEU A 437 4.69 0.41 11.11
CA LEU A 437 4.82 -0.91 10.49
C LEU A 437 3.62 -1.74 10.92
N ILE A 438 3.08 -2.49 9.98
CA ILE A 438 2.19 -3.63 10.21
C ILE A 438 2.99 -4.84 9.75
N ASP A 439 3.28 -5.74 10.68
CA ASP A 439 4.04 -6.96 10.45
C ASP A 439 3.05 -8.13 10.46
N PHE A 440 2.87 -8.77 9.31
CA PHE A 440 1.99 -9.94 9.14
C PHE A 440 2.77 -11.26 9.24
N THR A 441 4.09 -11.23 9.48
CA THR A 441 4.89 -12.43 9.74
C THR A 441 4.78 -12.90 11.18
N ASP A 442 4.52 -11.99 12.13
CA ASP A 442 4.19 -12.33 13.52
C ASP A 442 2.74 -12.81 13.69
N VAL A 443 2.26 -13.62 12.73
CA VAL A 443 1.34 -14.71 13.05
C VAL A 443 2.05 -15.64 14.03
N THR A 444 1.82 -15.42 15.32
CA THR A 444 2.18 -16.40 16.36
C THR A 444 1.68 -17.78 15.93
N GLU A 445 2.60 -18.74 15.74
CA GLU A 445 2.37 -20.10 15.18
C GLU A 445 0.91 -20.55 15.34
N CYS A 446 0.13 -20.53 14.24
CA CYS A 446 -1.33 -20.60 14.29
C CYS A 446 -1.78 -21.77 15.18
N PRO A 447 -2.57 -21.53 16.25
CA PRO A 447 -2.71 -22.44 17.39
C PRO A 447 -2.94 -23.92 17.01
N LEU A 448 -1.89 -24.74 17.12
CA LEU A 448 -1.73 -26.07 16.52
C LEU A 448 -3.06 -26.80 16.18
N GLY A 449 -3.48 -26.69 14.92
CA GLY A 449 -4.77 -27.18 14.44
C GLY A 449 -5.67 -26.08 13.88
N ASP A 450 -5.35 -24.82 14.16
CA ASP A 450 -5.81 -23.63 13.44
C ASP A 450 -5.07 -23.60 12.09
N LEU A 451 -5.82 -23.82 11.00
CA LEU A 451 -5.32 -24.02 9.64
C LEU A 451 -5.79 -22.93 8.67
N ASN A 452 -6.71 -22.05 9.10
CA ASN A 452 -7.00 -20.80 8.42
C ASN A 452 -6.39 -19.57 9.14
N CYS A 453 -5.80 -19.77 10.32
CA CYS A 453 -5.28 -18.72 11.20
C CYS A 453 -6.37 -17.70 11.61
N ASP A 454 -7.62 -18.16 11.86
CA ASP A 454 -8.71 -17.30 12.35
C ASP A 454 -8.71 -17.09 13.89
N GLY A 455 -7.79 -17.75 14.57
CA GLY A 455 -7.56 -17.66 16.02
C GLY A 455 -8.40 -18.65 16.84
N VAL A 456 -9.23 -19.50 16.20
CA VAL A 456 -10.11 -20.46 16.88
C VAL A 456 -10.20 -21.78 16.11
N VAL A 457 -9.54 -22.83 16.60
CA VAL A 457 -9.63 -24.19 16.02
C VAL A 457 -11.08 -24.67 15.94
N ASN A 458 -11.63 -24.74 14.73
CA ASN A 458 -13.05 -24.93 14.49
C ASN A 458 -13.36 -25.83 13.26
N VAL A 459 -14.56 -25.68 12.69
CA VAL A 459 -15.05 -26.49 11.57
C VAL A 459 -14.44 -26.09 10.23
N PHE A 460 -13.93 -24.86 10.08
CA PHE A 460 -13.26 -24.43 8.85
C PHE A 460 -11.88 -25.10 8.71
N ASP A 461 -11.11 -25.21 9.79
CA ASP A 461 -9.83 -25.92 9.83
C ASP A 461 -10.00 -27.41 9.53
N LEU A 462 -11.05 -28.01 10.10
CA LEU A 462 -11.42 -29.39 9.80
C LEU A 462 -11.71 -29.62 8.30
N LEU A 463 -12.24 -28.61 7.59
CA LEU A 463 -12.43 -28.71 6.14
C LEU A 463 -11.09 -28.63 5.39
N ILE A 464 -10.18 -27.74 5.81
CA ILE A 464 -8.82 -27.60 5.23
C ILE A 464 -8.00 -28.88 5.43
N LEU A 465 -8.04 -29.48 6.63
CA LEU A 465 -7.38 -30.76 6.93
C LEU A 465 -7.96 -31.91 6.09
N LEU A 466 -9.27 -31.91 5.84
CA LEU A 466 -9.93 -32.92 5.01
C LEU A 466 -9.70 -32.72 3.50
N GLU A 467 -9.42 -31.50 3.06
CA GLU A 467 -9.06 -31.20 1.66
C GLU A 467 -7.64 -31.66 1.32
N ASN A 468 -6.70 -31.50 2.25
CA ASN A 468 -5.30 -31.91 2.09
C ASN A 468 -5.02 -33.40 2.41
N TRP A 469 -6.06 -34.19 2.71
CA TRP A 469 -5.93 -35.57 3.22
C TRP A 469 -5.16 -36.53 2.30
N GLY A 470 -3.93 -36.88 2.66
CA GLY A 470 -3.06 -37.76 1.87
C GLY A 470 -1.58 -37.62 2.21
N THR A 471 -0.73 -38.19 1.36
CA THR A 471 0.74 -38.01 1.47
C THR A 471 1.13 -36.61 1.04
N CYS A 472 1.98 -35.94 1.82
CA CYS A 472 2.51 -34.62 1.51
C CYS A 472 3.21 -34.55 0.14
N PRO A 473 3.21 -33.38 -0.53
CA PRO A 473 3.96 -33.20 -1.76
C PRO A 473 5.48 -33.29 -1.51
N PRO A 474 6.29 -33.77 -2.48
CA PRO A 474 7.76 -33.85 -2.30
C PRO A 474 8.49 -32.49 -2.20
N ALA A 475 7.78 -31.39 -2.46
CA ALA A 475 8.20 -30.00 -2.29
C ALA A 475 6.94 -29.11 -2.29
N GLY A 476 6.96 -28.01 -1.55
CA GLY A 476 5.77 -27.23 -1.20
C GLY A 476 5.30 -27.52 0.22
N GLU A 477 4.31 -26.77 0.70
CA GLU A 477 3.73 -26.95 2.03
C GLU A 477 2.86 -28.21 2.13
N CYS A 478 2.64 -28.68 3.37
CA CYS A 478 1.71 -29.77 3.66
C CYS A 478 0.70 -29.33 4.73
N ILE A 479 -0.23 -28.47 4.31
CA ILE A 479 -1.25 -27.89 5.19
C ILE A 479 -2.06 -29.02 5.83
N GLY A 480 -2.05 -29.09 7.17
CA GLY A 480 -2.75 -30.14 7.93
C GLY A 480 -1.92 -31.37 8.30
N ASP A 481 -0.64 -31.46 7.94
CA ASP A 481 0.28 -32.39 8.62
C ASP A 481 0.71 -31.73 9.95
N LEU A 482 0.00 -32.07 11.02
CA LEU A 482 0.15 -31.45 12.33
C LEU A 482 1.16 -32.21 13.22
N ASN A 483 1.86 -33.21 12.65
CA ASN A 483 2.82 -34.03 13.37
C ASN A 483 4.16 -34.29 12.65
N ASP A 484 4.35 -33.72 11.46
CA ASP A 484 5.53 -33.84 10.59
C ASP A 484 5.85 -35.30 10.16
N ASP A 485 4.85 -36.18 10.00
CA ASP A 485 5.09 -37.57 9.53
C ASP A 485 5.13 -37.72 7.99
N GLY A 486 4.73 -36.68 7.26
CA GLY A 486 4.67 -36.63 5.80
C GLY A 486 3.33 -37.09 5.22
N VAL A 487 2.29 -37.27 6.04
CA VAL A 487 0.95 -37.75 5.62
C VAL A 487 -0.17 -37.11 6.45
N VAL A 488 -0.92 -36.16 5.89
CA VAL A 488 -2.19 -35.66 6.47
C VAL A 488 -3.17 -36.82 6.66
N ASN A 489 -3.43 -37.19 7.92
CA ASN A 489 -4.20 -38.39 8.25
C ASN A 489 -5.03 -38.28 9.56
N VAL A 490 -5.38 -39.43 10.12
CA VAL A 490 -6.22 -39.53 11.33
C VAL A 490 -5.49 -39.09 12.60
N PHE A 491 -4.16 -39.07 12.62
CA PHE A 491 -3.38 -38.56 13.75
C PHE A 491 -3.45 -37.03 13.82
N ASP A 492 -3.39 -36.35 12.68
CA ASP A 492 -3.52 -34.88 12.57
C ASP A 492 -4.94 -34.43 12.91
N LEU A 493 -5.94 -35.15 12.40
CA LEU A 493 -7.34 -34.96 12.82
C LEU A 493 -7.54 -35.08 14.34
N LEU A 494 -6.76 -35.93 15.02
CA LEU A 494 -6.81 -36.04 16.48
C LEU A 494 -6.11 -34.86 17.18
N ILE A 495 -5.06 -34.28 16.60
CA ILE A 495 -4.38 -33.08 17.11
C ILE A 495 -5.28 -31.84 16.94
N LEU A 496 -5.91 -31.67 15.78
CA LEU A 496 -6.91 -30.62 15.54
C LEU A 496 -8.08 -30.75 16.54
N LEU A 497 -8.58 -31.96 16.78
CA LEU A 497 -9.63 -32.21 17.76
C LEU A 497 -9.19 -32.12 19.23
N GLU A 498 -7.89 -32.12 19.54
CA GLU A 498 -7.36 -31.89 20.89
C GLU A 498 -7.27 -30.39 21.22
N ASN A 499 -7.09 -29.52 20.22
CA ASN A 499 -7.00 -28.07 20.36
C ASN A 499 -8.33 -27.32 20.10
N TRP A 500 -9.41 -28.03 19.81
CA TRP A 500 -10.73 -27.49 19.43
C TRP A 500 -11.42 -26.61 20.49
N GLY A 501 -11.82 -25.39 20.12
CA GLY A 501 -12.97 -24.67 20.72
C GLY A 501 -12.74 -23.28 21.32
#